data_AF-D5T3U1-F1
#
_entry.id   AF-D5T3U1-F1
#
_cell.length_a   1.000
_cell.length_b   1.000
_cell.length_c   1.000
_cell.angle_alpha   90.00
_cell.angle_beta   90.00
_cell.angle_gamma   90.00
#
_symmetry.space_group_name_H-M   'P 1'
#
loop_
_entity.id
_entity.type
_entity.pdbx_description
1 polymer ?
#
loop_
_entity_poly.entity_id
_entity_poly.type
_entity_poly.pdbx_seq_one_letter_code
_entity_poly.pdbx_strand_id
1 'polypeptide(L)'
;MINIEKFIDARKQLKLSQATLSDGICTQATLSKFENHQQIPAFDIMMALCERLDITLNDIFPIKVSKRQNETVLCHAMTSLGYQNLTNFDKYMYNLDGRLLGIFEVGKYQIMQYFATVIWRKDDGQAKQLIKQIDIVSLSSAQQYAFYAITLHYYYHSGRLDAARKIFEDLKKYKQLIFLDQYSIFHAITMYLLSQYQLLVKNYKCAMTFATEAIEQTTKNNSTYFLDNLFWLMIEVSDTWESQSFVVNEMIKSARVIAKMHGNEELLNKIEQRKRENGNDNIKNS
;
A
#
# COMPACT_ATOMS: atom_id res chain seq x y z
N MET A 1 -6.35 23.47 -14.14
CA MET A 1 -6.36 24.88 -14.58
C MET A 1 -7.32 25.59 -13.64
N ILE A 2 -6.93 26.74 -13.09
CA ILE A 2 -7.74 27.47 -12.10
C ILE A 2 -8.91 28.10 -12.86
N ASN A 3 -10.13 27.91 -12.36
CA ASN A 3 -11.35 28.45 -12.92
C ASN A 3 -11.70 29.79 -12.24
N ILE A 4 -10.95 30.83 -12.61
CA ILE A 4 -11.16 32.19 -12.08
C ILE A 4 -12.48 32.79 -12.61
N GLU A 5 -12.91 32.39 -13.80
CA GLU A 5 -14.20 32.82 -14.37
C GLU A 5 -15.38 32.41 -13.49
N LYS A 6 -15.41 31.16 -13.02
CA LYS A 6 -16.45 30.69 -12.09
C LYS A 6 -16.49 31.49 -10.79
N PHE A 7 -15.33 31.90 -10.28
CA PHE A 7 -15.24 32.78 -9.10
C PHE A 7 -15.83 34.18 -9.38
N ILE A 8 -15.46 34.78 -10.52
CA ILE A 8 -15.97 36.10 -10.93
C ILE A 8 -17.49 36.04 -11.14
N ASP A 9 -17.99 34.98 -11.76
CA ASP A 9 -19.41 34.81 -12.03
C ASP A 9 -20.21 34.63 -10.73
N ALA A 10 -19.73 33.83 -9.77
CA ALA A 10 -20.35 33.69 -8.46
C ALA A 10 -20.46 35.05 -7.73
N ARG A 11 -19.37 35.86 -7.74
CA ARG A 11 -19.39 37.21 -7.17
C ARG A 11 -20.43 38.11 -7.84
N LYS A 12 -20.49 38.08 -9.17
CA LYS A 12 -21.43 38.89 -9.95
C LYS A 12 -22.89 38.45 -9.74
N GLN A 13 -23.14 37.15 -9.61
CA GLN A 13 -24.47 36.59 -9.30
C GLN A 13 -24.99 37.08 -7.94
N LEU A 14 -24.09 37.16 -6.94
CA LEU A 14 -24.39 37.74 -5.63
C LEU A 14 -24.38 39.28 -5.60
N LYS A 15 -24.12 39.93 -6.74
CA LYS A 15 -24.03 41.39 -6.90
C LYS A 15 -23.03 42.07 -5.95
N LEU A 16 -21.98 41.35 -5.55
CA LEU A 16 -20.96 41.89 -4.66
C LEU A 16 -19.90 42.67 -5.45
N SER A 17 -19.52 43.85 -4.97
CA SER A 17 -18.34 44.56 -5.47
C SER A 17 -17.06 43.87 -4.97
N GLN A 18 -15.93 44.11 -5.62
CA GLN A 18 -14.64 43.60 -5.13
C GLN A 18 -14.34 44.11 -3.71
N ALA A 19 -14.64 45.39 -3.43
CA ALA A 19 -14.46 45.97 -2.10
C ALA A 19 -15.30 45.22 -1.06
N THR A 20 -16.59 44.99 -1.35
CA THR A 20 -17.52 44.26 -0.47
C THR A 20 -17.10 42.82 -0.26
N LEU A 21 -16.66 42.12 -1.31
CA LEU A 21 -16.21 40.74 -1.19
C LEU A 21 -14.90 40.64 -0.39
N SER A 22 -13.98 41.58 -0.55
CA SER A 22 -12.68 41.58 0.15
C SER A 22 -12.77 42.01 1.62
N ASP A 23 -13.84 42.70 2.03
CA ASP A 23 -13.95 43.34 3.34
C ASP A 23 -13.77 42.36 4.51
N GLY A 24 -12.88 42.68 5.44
CA GLY A 24 -12.54 41.80 6.56
C GLY A 24 -11.84 40.48 6.19
N ILE A 25 -11.46 40.26 4.92
CA ILE A 25 -10.71 39.07 4.46
C ILE A 25 -9.34 39.46 3.89
N CYS A 26 -9.30 40.37 2.92
CA CYS A 26 -8.07 40.82 2.27
C CYS A 26 -8.24 42.23 1.69
N THR A 27 -7.20 42.77 1.04
CA THR A 27 -7.35 44.07 0.35
C THR A 27 -8.03 43.89 -1.00
N GLN A 28 -8.77 44.91 -1.45
CA GLN A 28 -9.37 44.93 -2.80
C GLN A 28 -8.31 44.70 -3.89
N ALA A 29 -7.09 45.21 -3.70
CA ALA A 29 -5.98 45.01 -4.63
C ALA A 29 -5.57 43.53 -4.76
N THR A 30 -5.54 42.78 -3.65
CA THR A 30 -5.26 41.33 -3.66
C THR A 30 -6.34 40.57 -4.42
N LEU A 31 -7.61 40.89 -4.19
CA LEU A 31 -8.73 40.29 -4.91
C LEU A 31 -8.70 40.63 -6.42
N SER A 32 -8.41 41.88 -6.77
CA SER A 32 -8.30 42.32 -8.16
C SER A 32 -7.17 41.62 -8.90
N LYS A 33 -6.01 41.44 -8.27
CA LYS A 33 -4.91 40.66 -8.84
C LYS A 33 -5.29 39.21 -9.07
N PHE A 34 -6.08 38.61 -8.18
CA PHE A 34 -6.59 37.27 -8.36
C PHE A 34 -7.55 37.17 -9.56
N GLU A 35 -8.59 38.02 -9.61
CA GLU A 35 -9.54 38.02 -10.73
C GLU A 35 -8.87 38.27 -12.09
N ASN A 36 -7.76 39.02 -12.10
CA ASN A 36 -6.96 39.29 -13.30
C ASN A 36 -5.84 38.25 -13.57
N HIS A 37 -5.87 37.08 -12.92
CA HIS A 37 -4.89 36.00 -13.11
C HIS A 37 -3.43 36.36 -12.73
N GLN A 38 -3.21 37.45 -11.99
CA GLN A 38 -1.86 37.95 -11.65
C GLN A 38 -1.30 37.34 -10.37
N GLN A 39 -2.15 36.99 -9.41
CA GLN A 39 -1.71 36.47 -8.11
C GLN A 39 -2.75 35.53 -7.50
N ILE A 40 -2.31 34.36 -7.05
CA ILE A 40 -3.15 33.46 -6.25
C ILE A 40 -3.02 33.89 -4.78
N PRO A 41 -4.13 34.22 -4.10
CA PRO A 41 -4.14 34.50 -2.66
C PRO A 41 -3.65 33.31 -1.83
N ALA A 42 -3.25 33.57 -0.60
CA ALA A 42 -2.97 32.52 0.37
C ALA A 42 -4.22 31.64 0.61
N PHE A 43 -4.01 30.39 1.03
CA PHE A 43 -5.08 29.40 1.21
C PHE A 43 -6.21 29.90 2.11
N ASP A 44 -5.87 30.49 3.27
CA ASP A 44 -6.87 30.97 4.23
C ASP A 44 -7.75 32.10 3.66
N ILE A 45 -7.13 33.01 2.88
CA ILE A 45 -7.85 34.08 2.16
C ILE A 45 -8.79 33.47 1.12
N MET A 46 -8.29 32.50 0.34
CA MET A 46 -9.09 31.85 -0.68
C MET A 46 -10.29 31.10 -0.08
N MET A 47 -10.09 30.37 1.02
CA MET A 47 -11.16 29.67 1.73
C MET A 47 -12.24 30.64 2.22
N ALA A 48 -11.85 31.75 2.86
CA ALA A 48 -12.80 32.75 3.34
C ALA A 48 -13.58 33.44 2.20
N LEU A 49 -12.92 33.69 1.05
CA LEU A 49 -13.59 34.23 -0.13
C LEU A 49 -14.57 33.21 -0.75
N CYS A 50 -14.19 31.93 -0.81
CA CYS A 50 -15.06 30.85 -1.28
C CYS A 50 -16.33 30.72 -0.42
N GLU A 51 -16.15 30.73 0.90
CA GLU A 51 -17.24 30.64 1.88
C GLU A 51 -18.23 31.80 1.71
N ARG A 52 -17.73 33.03 1.53
CA ARG A 52 -18.59 34.20 1.30
C ARG A 52 -19.33 34.17 -0.04
N LEU A 53 -18.79 33.46 -1.03
CA LEU A 53 -19.40 33.30 -2.35
C LEU A 53 -20.29 32.05 -2.46
N ASP A 54 -20.41 31.26 -1.39
CA ASP A 54 -21.11 29.97 -1.38
C ASP A 54 -20.66 29.01 -2.50
N ILE A 55 -19.34 28.99 -2.74
CA ILE A 55 -18.68 28.05 -3.66
C ILE A 55 -17.60 27.27 -2.94
N THR A 56 -17.23 26.11 -3.46
CA THR A 56 -16.16 25.30 -2.88
C THR A 56 -14.81 25.63 -3.51
N LEU A 57 -13.73 25.36 -2.79
CA LEU A 57 -12.39 25.47 -3.35
C LEU A 57 -12.20 24.59 -4.59
N ASN A 58 -12.90 23.44 -4.68
CA ASN A 58 -12.88 22.56 -5.85
C ASN A 58 -13.52 23.21 -7.10
N ASP A 59 -14.41 24.18 -6.92
CA ASP A 59 -15.03 24.89 -8.04
C ASP A 59 -14.05 25.82 -8.75
N ILE A 60 -13.14 26.43 -7.97
CA ILE A 60 -12.10 27.35 -8.45
C ILE A 60 -10.83 26.58 -8.83
N PHE A 61 -10.49 25.55 -8.06
CA PHE A 61 -9.34 24.69 -8.29
C PHE A 61 -9.83 23.27 -8.62
N PRO A 62 -10.43 23.06 -9.81
CA PRO A 62 -10.95 21.76 -10.18
C PRO A 62 -9.82 20.74 -10.22
N ILE A 63 -9.86 19.82 -9.25
CA ILE A 63 -9.06 18.58 -9.28
C ILE A 63 -9.61 17.79 -10.48
N LYS A 64 -8.79 17.62 -11.54
CA LYS A 64 -9.20 16.86 -12.73
C LYS A 64 -9.82 15.53 -12.32
N VAL A 65 -11.06 15.26 -12.75
CA VAL A 65 -11.81 14.03 -12.43
C VAL A 65 -11.03 12.76 -12.80
N SER A 66 -10.22 12.81 -13.87
CA SER A 66 -9.32 11.72 -14.28
C SER A 66 -8.25 11.38 -13.23
N LYS A 67 -7.79 12.36 -12.44
CA LYS A 67 -6.80 12.16 -11.37
C LYS A 67 -7.41 11.36 -10.21
N ARG A 68 -8.65 11.70 -9.81
CA ARG A 68 -9.40 10.96 -8.78
C ARG A 68 -9.69 9.50 -9.19
N GLN A 69 -9.95 9.27 -10.47
CA GLN A 69 -10.19 7.91 -10.98
C GLN A 69 -8.94 7.04 -10.86
N ASN A 70 -7.77 7.54 -11.28
CA ASN A 70 -6.50 6.81 -11.15
C ASN A 70 -6.10 6.60 -9.69
N GLU A 71 -6.29 7.59 -8.82
CA GLU A 71 -6.08 7.44 -7.37
C GLU A 71 -6.97 6.34 -6.77
N THR A 72 -8.24 6.30 -7.18
CA THR A 72 -9.20 5.28 -6.73
C THR A 72 -8.81 3.88 -7.23
N VAL A 73 -8.45 3.75 -8.52
CA VAL A 73 -8.00 2.47 -9.09
C VAL A 73 -6.70 2.01 -8.42
N LEU A 74 -5.76 2.92 -8.13
CA LEU A 74 -4.54 2.62 -7.40
C LEU A 74 -4.83 2.14 -5.98
N CYS A 75 -5.82 2.74 -5.29
CA CYS A 75 -6.26 2.30 -3.98
C CYS A 75 -6.80 0.85 -4.03
N HIS A 76 -7.66 0.53 -5.00
CA HIS A 76 -8.16 -0.83 -5.17
C HIS A 76 -7.06 -1.85 -5.53
N ALA A 77 -6.09 -1.46 -6.36
CA ALA A 77 -4.92 -2.28 -6.64
C ALA A 77 -4.12 -2.54 -5.36
N MET A 78 -3.92 -1.50 -4.54
CA MET A 78 -3.18 -1.60 -3.28
C MET A 78 -3.89 -2.52 -2.27
N THR A 79 -5.20 -2.37 -2.11
CA THR A 79 -6.02 -3.28 -1.29
C THR A 79 -5.94 -4.72 -1.81
N SER A 80 -6.03 -4.93 -3.12
CA SER A 80 -5.92 -6.27 -3.73
C SER A 80 -4.56 -6.90 -3.48
N LEU A 81 -3.47 -6.10 -3.50
CA LEU A 81 -2.15 -6.56 -3.09
C LEU A 81 -2.13 -6.97 -1.62
N GLY A 82 -2.69 -6.14 -0.73
CA GLY A 82 -2.76 -6.46 0.70
C GLY A 82 -3.54 -7.73 0.99
N TYR A 83 -4.52 -8.04 0.16
CA TYR A 83 -5.34 -9.25 0.22
C TYR A 83 -4.75 -10.42 -0.59
N GLN A 84 -3.56 -10.25 -1.18
CA GLN A 84 -2.92 -11.24 -2.06
C GLN A 84 -3.87 -11.76 -3.16
N ASN A 85 -4.77 -10.91 -3.62
CA ASN A 85 -5.73 -11.21 -4.68
C ASN A 85 -5.12 -10.81 -6.03
N LEU A 86 -4.33 -11.73 -6.60
CA LEU A 86 -3.64 -11.50 -7.89
C LEU A 86 -4.60 -11.08 -8.99
N THR A 87 -5.74 -11.77 -9.13
CA THR A 87 -6.70 -11.54 -10.21
C THR A 87 -7.21 -10.10 -10.22
N ASN A 88 -7.63 -9.60 -9.05
CA ASN A 88 -8.07 -8.21 -8.95
C ASN A 88 -6.91 -7.23 -9.06
N PHE A 89 -5.75 -7.56 -8.48
CA PHE A 89 -4.57 -6.73 -8.62
C PHE A 89 -4.20 -6.50 -10.09
N ASP A 90 -4.05 -7.56 -10.88
CA ASP A 90 -3.68 -7.46 -12.30
C ASP A 90 -4.76 -6.70 -13.09
N LYS A 91 -6.04 -6.93 -12.79
CA LYS A 91 -7.16 -6.16 -13.37
C LYS A 91 -7.01 -4.66 -13.10
N TYR A 92 -6.73 -4.25 -11.87
CA TYR A 92 -6.60 -2.82 -11.55
C TYR A 92 -5.31 -2.24 -12.13
N MET A 93 -4.19 -2.98 -12.07
CA MET A 93 -2.91 -2.52 -12.60
C MET A 93 -2.91 -2.37 -14.12
N TYR A 94 -3.65 -3.22 -14.85
CA TYR A 94 -3.82 -3.08 -16.30
C TYR A 94 -4.50 -1.76 -16.70
N ASN A 95 -5.43 -1.29 -15.87
CA ASN A 95 -6.18 -0.05 -16.12
C ASN A 95 -5.45 1.22 -15.62
N LEU A 96 -4.24 1.07 -15.05
CA LEU A 96 -3.43 2.19 -14.57
C LEU A 96 -2.37 2.58 -15.58
N ASP A 97 -2.39 3.83 -16.03
CA ASP A 97 -1.25 4.45 -16.70
C ASP A 97 -0.41 5.22 -15.69
N GLY A 98 0.80 4.71 -15.40
CA GLY A 98 1.74 5.32 -14.46
C GLY A 98 2.12 6.76 -14.82
N ARG A 99 2.00 7.17 -16.10
CA ARG A 99 2.28 8.54 -16.56
C ARG A 99 1.22 9.56 -16.13
N LEU A 100 0.05 9.08 -15.73
CA LEU A 100 -1.08 9.90 -15.28
C LEU A 100 -1.16 10.00 -13.74
N LEU A 101 -0.19 9.41 -13.03
CA LEU A 101 -0.12 9.44 -11.58
C LEU A 101 0.58 10.72 -11.09
N GLY A 102 0.13 11.22 -9.93
CA GLY A 102 0.80 12.33 -9.26
C GLY A 102 2.02 11.86 -8.47
N ILE A 103 2.79 12.83 -7.99
CA ILE A 103 4.04 12.59 -7.26
C ILE A 103 3.86 11.71 -6.00
N PHE A 104 2.68 11.73 -5.36
CA PHE A 104 2.40 10.93 -4.17
C PHE A 104 1.96 9.49 -4.49
N GLU A 105 1.53 9.25 -5.72
CA GLU A 105 0.99 7.98 -6.20
C GLU A 105 2.06 7.12 -6.89
N VAL A 106 2.99 7.77 -7.60
CA VAL A 106 4.03 7.09 -8.40
C VAL A 106 4.85 6.12 -7.55
N GLY A 107 5.29 6.53 -6.35
CA GLY A 107 6.04 5.65 -5.46
C GLY A 107 5.26 4.39 -5.06
N LYS A 108 3.96 4.53 -4.75
CA LYS A 108 3.10 3.38 -4.41
C LYS A 108 3.00 2.42 -5.61
N TYR A 109 2.70 2.97 -6.78
CA TYR A 109 2.59 2.21 -8.01
C TYR A 109 3.88 1.44 -8.33
N GLN A 110 5.03 2.09 -8.24
CA GLN A 110 6.34 1.47 -8.48
C GLN A 110 6.64 0.32 -7.50
N ILE A 111 6.38 0.53 -6.19
CA ILE A 111 6.60 -0.53 -5.19
C ILE A 111 5.64 -1.70 -5.40
N MET A 112 4.38 -1.44 -5.78
CA MET A 112 3.42 -2.50 -6.10
C MET A 112 3.83 -3.29 -7.35
N GLN A 113 4.30 -2.62 -8.41
CA GLN A 113 4.85 -3.29 -9.59
C GLN A 113 6.06 -4.15 -9.24
N TYR A 114 6.97 -3.60 -8.44
CA TYR A 114 8.18 -4.30 -8.03
C TYR A 114 7.86 -5.52 -7.15
N PHE A 115 6.94 -5.39 -6.20
CA PHE A 115 6.43 -6.50 -5.39
C PHE A 115 5.86 -7.62 -6.29
N ALA A 116 4.92 -7.29 -7.19
CA ALA A 116 4.30 -8.27 -8.06
C ALA A 116 5.33 -8.97 -8.97
N THR A 117 6.32 -8.22 -9.46
CA THR A 117 7.38 -8.75 -10.32
C THR A 117 8.28 -9.74 -9.58
N VAL A 118 8.72 -9.39 -8.36
CA VAL A 118 9.66 -10.22 -7.59
C VAL A 118 8.97 -11.39 -6.90
N ILE A 119 7.85 -11.14 -6.23
CA ILE A 119 7.21 -12.11 -5.33
C ILE A 119 6.30 -13.06 -6.10
N TRP A 120 5.47 -12.54 -7.00
CA TRP A 120 4.47 -13.36 -7.71
C TRP A 120 4.97 -13.87 -9.05
N ARG A 121 5.55 -12.99 -9.88
CA ARG A 121 5.98 -13.35 -11.24
C ARG A 121 7.37 -13.98 -11.26
N LYS A 122 8.21 -13.68 -10.26
CA LYS A 122 9.60 -14.14 -10.15
C LYS A 122 10.41 -13.84 -11.41
N ASP A 123 10.18 -12.67 -11.99
CA ASP A 123 10.87 -12.21 -13.20
C ASP A 123 12.06 -11.33 -12.82
N ASP A 124 13.24 -11.96 -12.73
CA ASP A 124 14.50 -11.28 -12.40
C ASP A 124 14.90 -10.21 -13.43
N GLY A 125 14.56 -10.42 -14.71
CA GLY A 125 14.88 -9.50 -15.79
C GLY A 125 14.12 -8.18 -15.64
N GLN A 126 12.81 -8.28 -15.46
CA GLN A 126 11.94 -7.13 -15.21
C GLN A 126 12.27 -6.48 -13.86
N ALA A 127 12.52 -7.26 -12.80
CA ALA A 127 12.92 -6.74 -11.49
C ALA A 127 14.18 -5.87 -11.59
N LYS A 128 15.20 -6.33 -12.32
CA LYS A 128 16.44 -5.58 -12.55
C LYS A 128 16.21 -4.25 -13.28
N GLN A 129 15.23 -4.17 -14.16
CA GLN A 129 14.87 -2.92 -14.84
C GLN A 129 14.15 -1.96 -13.90
N LEU A 130 13.15 -2.44 -13.16
CA LEU A 130 12.35 -1.63 -12.23
C LEU A 130 13.20 -0.99 -11.13
N ILE A 131 14.13 -1.73 -10.54
CA ILE A 131 15.02 -1.21 -9.48
C ILE A 131 15.77 0.05 -9.94
N LYS A 132 16.17 0.12 -11.22
CA LYS A 132 16.91 1.28 -11.76
C LYS A 132 16.05 2.53 -11.93
N GLN A 133 14.73 2.37 -11.98
CA GLN A 133 13.75 3.43 -12.22
C GLN A 133 13.14 3.96 -10.92
N ILE A 134 13.27 3.21 -9.82
CA ILE A 134 12.74 3.59 -8.52
C ILE A 134 13.68 4.59 -7.88
N ASP A 135 13.20 5.83 -7.73
CA ASP A 135 13.89 6.83 -6.92
C ASP A 135 13.57 6.61 -5.44
N ILE A 136 14.45 5.88 -4.75
CA ILE A 136 14.29 5.51 -3.34
C ILE A 136 14.15 6.74 -2.43
N VAL A 137 14.81 7.87 -2.77
CA VAL A 137 14.78 9.08 -1.94
C VAL A 137 13.41 9.73 -1.93
N SER A 138 12.66 9.59 -3.03
CA SER A 138 11.28 10.11 -3.16
C SER A 138 10.24 9.29 -2.40
N LEU A 139 10.58 8.08 -1.94
CA LEU A 139 9.69 7.19 -1.23
C LEU A 139 9.53 7.59 0.25
N SER A 140 8.35 7.38 0.81
CA SER A 140 8.16 7.47 2.27
C SER A 140 8.95 6.40 3.01
N SER A 141 9.21 6.59 4.31
CA SER A 141 9.95 5.62 5.14
C SER A 141 9.37 4.20 5.01
N ALA A 142 8.05 4.07 5.15
CA ALA A 142 7.35 2.79 5.02
C ALA A 142 7.55 2.14 3.63
N GLN A 143 7.52 2.94 2.56
CA GLN A 143 7.76 2.47 1.19
C GLN A 143 9.22 2.04 0.98
N GLN A 144 10.18 2.74 1.57
CA GLN A 144 11.60 2.36 1.53
C GLN A 144 11.83 1.02 2.23
N TYR A 145 11.23 0.80 3.41
CA TYR A 145 11.32 -0.49 4.09
C TYR A 145 10.71 -1.62 3.25
N ALA A 146 9.55 -1.39 2.63
CA ALA A 146 8.94 -2.37 1.73
C ALA A 146 9.82 -2.62 0.50
N PHE A 147 10.41 -1.59 -0.09
CA PHE A 147 11.34 -1.70 -1.21
C PHE A 147 12.53 -2.61 -0.87
N TYR A 148 13.17 -2.39 0.28
CA TYR A 148 14.30 -3.21 0.71
C TYR A 148 13.85 -4.63 1.04
N ALA A 149 12.70 -4.83 1.67
CA ALA A 149 12.15 -6.14 1.94
C ALA A 149 11.81 -6.92 0.65
N ILE A 150 11.35 -6.24 -0.42
CA ILE A 150 11.17 -6.88 -1.74
C ILE A 150 12.54 -7.20 -2.36
N THR A 151 13.49 -6.27 -2.28
CA THR A 151 14.85 -6.45 -2.82
C THR A 151 15.62 -7.58 -2.15
N LEU A 152 15.38 -7.81 -0.86
CA LEU A 152 15.84 -8.98 -0.12
C LEU A 152 15.45 -10.29 -0.83
N HIS A 153 14.18 -10.43 -1.22
CA HIS A 153 13.68 -11.61 -1.93
C HIS A 153 14.23 -11.71 -3.34
N TYR A 154 14.34 -10.60 -4.07
CA TYR A 154 14.99 -10.58 -5.38
C TYR A 154 16.45 -11.08 -5.30
N TYR A 155 17.22 -10.61 -4.32
CA TYR A 155 18.59 -11.08 -4.11
C TYR A 155 18.67 -12.55 -3.70
N TYR A 156 17.74 -13.01 -2.87
CA TYR A 156 17.66 -14.41 -2.49
C TYR A 156 17.36 -15.31 -3.71
N HIS A 157 16.34 -14.99 -4.50
CA HIS A 157 15.96 -15.77 -5.68
C HIS A 157 17.02 -15.75 -6.79
N SER A 158 17.72 -14.63 -6.95
CA SER A 158 18.85 -14.52 -7.89
C SER A 158 20.18 -15.11 -7.38
N GLY A 159 20.16 -15.86 -6.27
CA GLY A 159 21.33 -16.55 -5.71
C GLY A 159 22.35 -15.64 -4.99
N ARG A 160 22.07 -14.36 -4.84
CA ARG A 160 22.94 -13.38 -4.15
C ARG A 160 22.67 -13.38 -2.64
N LEU A 161 22.93 -14.53 -2.02
CA LEU A 161 22.55 -14.80 -0.63
C LEU A 161 23.20 -13.86 0.39
N ASP A 162 24.46 -13.45 0.19
CA ASP A 162 25.13 -12.51 1.10
C ASP A 162 24.52 -11.11 1.04
N ALA A 163 24.14 -10.66 -0.17
CA ALA A 163 23.47 -9.38 -0.34
C ALA A 163 22.07 -9.40 0.29
N ALA A 164 21.33 -10.51 0.12
CA ALA A 164 20.05 -10.73 0.79
C ALA A 164 20.23 -10.68 2.32
N ARG A 165 21.17 -11.47 2.87
CA ARG A 165 21.46 -11.48 4.31
C ARG A 165 21.80 -10.09 4.85
N LYS A 166 22.62 -9.31 4.14
CA LYS A 166 22.97 -7.95 4.55
C LYS A 166 21.75 -7.05 4.66
N ILE A 167 20.87 -7.04 3.64
CA ILE A 167 19.63 -6.27 3.68
C ILE A 167 18.75 -6.70 4.86
N PHE A 168 18.63 -8.01 5.10
CA PHE A 168 17.86 -8.51 6.23
C PHE A 168 18.40 -8.01 7.58
N GLU A 169 19.71 -8.10 7.80
CA GLU A 169 20.32 -7.64 9.06
C GLU A 169 20.15 -6.12 9.25
N ASP A 170 20.27 -5.33 8.18
CA ASP A 170 20.01 -3.89 8.22
C ASP A 170 18.54 -3.60 8.58
N LEU A 171 17.57 -4.24 7.91
CA LEU A 171 16.14 -4.08 8.22
C LEU A 171 15.79 -4.52 9.63
N LYS A 172 16.38 -5.63 10.10
CA LYS A 172 16.19 -6.13 11.46
C LYS A 172 16.78 -5.18 12.51
N LYS A 173 17.95 -4.60 12.25
CA LYS A 173 18.58 -3.61 13.15
C LYS A 173 17.70 -2.38 13.35
N TYR A 174 17.04 -1.92 12.29
CA TYR A 174 16.16 -0.75 12.31
C TYR A 174 14.68 -1.10 12.45
N LYS A 175 14.35 -2.32 12.89
CA LYS A 175 12.97 -2.82 12.97
C LYS A 175 12.03 -1.92 13.77
N GLN A 176 12.49 -1.35 14.89
CA GLN A 176 11.67 -0.45 15.71
C GLN A 176 11.27 0.83 14.96
N LEU A 177 12.08 1.25 13.98
CA LEU A 177 11.81 2.44 13.17
C LEU A 177 10.73 2.18 12.11
N ILE A 178 10.48 0.91 11.77
CA ILE A 178 9.49 0.53 10.76
C ILE A 178 8.13 1.12 11.10
N PHE A 179 7.71 1.09 12.37
CA PHE A 179 6.38 1.52 12.81
C PHE A 179 6.33 2.92 13.46
N LEU A 180 7.29 3.79 13.19
CA LEU A 180 7.25 5.16 13.71
C LEU A 180 6.17 6.01 13.04
N ASP A 181 5.92 5.76 11.75
CA ASP A 181 4.91 6.47 10.97
C ASP A 181 3.53 5.83 11.12
N GLN A 182 2.50 6.49 10.58
CA GLN A 182 1.15 5.93 10.52
C GLN A 182 1.16 4.58 9.79
N TYR A 183 0.57 3.56 10.43
CA TYR A 183 0.50 2.22 9.87
C TYR A 183 -0.14 2.23 8.48
N SER A 184 0.44 1.43 7.59
CA SER A 184 0.03 1.31 6.18
C SER A 184 0.34 -0.09 5.66
N ILE A 185 -0.19 -0.43 4.49
CA ILE A 185 0.10 -1.70 3.82
C ILE A 185 1.60 -1.98 3.65
N PHE A 186 2.44 -0.95 3.47
CA PHE A 186 3.88 -1.13 3.28
C PHE A 186 4.57 -1.69 4.53
N HIS A 187 4.03 -1.40 5.72
CA HIS A 187 4.46 -2.03 6.97
C HIS A 187 4.11 -3.52 6.98
N ALA A 188 2.89 -3.86 6.56
CA ALA A 188 2.44 -5.25 6.43
C ALA A 188 3.31 -6.04 5.44
N ILE A 189 3.58 -5.46 4.25
CA ILE A 189 4.49 -6.02 3.24
C ILE A 189 5.86 -6.29 3.87
N THR A 190 6.45 -5.28 4.51
CA THR A 190 7.79 -5.38 5.09
C THR A 190 7.87 -6.53 6.08
N MET A 191 6.95 -6.58 7.05
CA MET A 191 6.98 -7.60 8.09
C MET A 191 6.67 -8.98 7.55
N TYR A 192 5.69 -9.11 6.65
CA TYR A 192 5.39 -10.37 5.99
C TYR A 192 6.62 -10.91 5.24
N LEU A 193 7.28 -10.07 4.45
CA LEU A 193 8.46 -10.49 3.68
C LEU A 193 9.67 -10.81 4.56
N LEU A 194 9.86 -10.10 5.68
CA LEU A 194 10.90 -10.44 6.66
C LEU A 194 10.64 -11.80 7.31
N SER A 195 9.39 -12.07 7.70
CA SER A 195 8.98 -13.39 8.21
C SER A 195 9.21 -14.49 7.18
N GLN A 196 8.78 -14.25 5.93
CA GLN A 196 8.85 -15.23 4.87
C GLN A 196 10.31 -15.52 4.47
N TYR A 197 11.18 -14.50 4.45
CA TYR A 197 12.61 -14.71 4.25
C TYR A 197 13.23 -15.58 5.36
N GLN A 198 12.87 -15.35 6.62
CA GLN A 198 13.34 -16.19 7.73
C GLN A 198 12.85 -17.63 7.63
N LEU A 199 11.63 -17.85 7.14
CA LEU A 199 11.13 -19.19 6.81
C LEU A 199 11.97 -19.85 5.71
N LEU A 200 12.28 -19.14 4.63
CA LEU A 200 13.11 -19.64 3.52
C LEU A 200 14.51 -20.07 3.96
N VAL A 201 15.12 -19.33 4.89
CA VAL A 201 16.43 -19.71 5.48
C VAL A 201 16.31 -20.66 6.68
N LYS A 202 15.12 -21.21 6.94
CA LYS A 202 14.82 -22.18 8.01
C LYS A 202 15.08 -21.65 9.43
N ASN A 203 15.05 -20.33 9.63
CA ASN A 203 15.12 -19.70 10.94
C ASN A 203 13.70 -19.51 11.51
N TYR A 204 13.08 -20.62 11.89
CA TYR A 204 11.68 -20.69 12.31
C TYR A 204 11.34 -19.77 13.49
N LYS A 205 12.21 -19.69 14.50
CA LYS A 205 12.02 -18.80 15.67
C LYS A 205 11.90 -17.34 15.24
N CYS A 206 12.79 -16.91 14.35
CA CYS A 206 12.78 -15.54 13.86
C CYS A 206 11.58 -15.28 12.94
N ALA A 207 11.23 -16.24 12.08
CA ALA A 207 10.04 -16.16 11.23
C ALA A 207 8.76 -15.94 12.04
N MET A 208 8.55 -16.71 13.11
CA MET A 208 7.40 -16.51 14.01
C MET A 208 7.45 -15.17 14.72
N THR A 209 8.62 -14.72 15.17
CA THR A 209 8.74 -13.44 15.89
C THR A 209 8.26 -12.29 15.00
N PHE A 210 8.67 -12.26 13.73
CA PHE A 210 8.18 -11.25 12.79
C PHE A 210 6.71 -11.45 12.43
N ALA A 211 6.24 -12.69 12.29
CA ALA A 211 4.86 -12.97 11.91
C ALA A 211 3.87 -12.60 13.03
N THR A 212 4.15 -12.97 14.27
CA THR A 212 3.33 -12.60 15.43
C THR A 212 3.25 -11.09 15.59
N GLU A 213 4.38 -10.38 15.47
CA GLU A 213 4.36 -8.92 15.55
C GLU A 213 3.58 -8.28 14.39
N ALA A 214 3.65 -8.85 13.18
CA ALA A 214 2.83 -8.41 12.06
C ALA A 214 1.32 -8.60 12.33
N ILE A 215 0.94 -9.73 12.94
CA ILE A 215 -0.45 -10.04 13.33
C ILE A 215 -0.94 -9.05 14.40
N GLU A 216 -0.10 -8.73 15.38
CA GLU A 216 -0.43 -7.73 16.42
C GLU A 216 -0.64 -6.34 15.80
N GLN A 217 0.25 -5.93 14.88
CA GLN A 217 0.18 -4.62 14.25
C GLN A 217 -1.00 -4.49 13.29
N THR A 218 -1.32 -5.54 12.52
CA THR A 218 -2.53 -5.57 11.67
C THR A 218 -3.79 -5.43 12.54
N THR A 219 -3.88 -6.18 13.64
CA THR A 219 -4.99 -6.12 14.60
C THR A 219 -5.13 -4.73 15.24
N LYS A 220 -4.04 -4.18 15.77
CA LYS A 220 -4.02 -2.85 16.42
C LYS A 220 -4.50 -1.73 15.51
N ASN A 221 -4.28 -1.86 14.20
CA ASN A 221 -4.62 -0.86 13.20
C ASN A 221 -5.88 -1.19 12.39
N ASN A 222 -6.70 -2.15 12.85
CA ASN A 222 -7.92 -2.60 12.17
C ASN A 222 -7.70 -2.97 10.68
N SER A 223 -6.53 -3.52 10.38
CA SER A 223 -6.12 -3.97 9.06
C SER A 223 -6.16 -5.49 9.00
N THR A 224 -6.52 -6.03 7.84
CA THR A 224 -6.40 -7.46 7.55
C THR A 224 -5.36 -7.76 6.47
N TYR A 225 -4.57 -6.78 6.03
CA TYR A 225 -3.56 -7.00 4.99
C TYR A 225 -2.56 -8.11 5.39
N PHE A 226 -2.35 -9.06 4.48
CA PHE A 226 -1.49 -10.23 4.62
C PHE A 226 -1.86 -11.19 5.78
N LEU A 227 -2.96 -10.96 6.49
CA LEU A 227 -3.27 -11.65 7.74
C LEU A 227 -3.46 -13.16 7.54
N ASP A 228 -4.12 -13.56 6.45
CA ASP A 228 -4.28 -14.95 6.03
C ASP A 228 -2.94 -15.63 5.74
N ASN A 229 -2.03 -14.94 5.05
CA ASN A 229 -0.68 -15.43 4.73
C ASN A 229 0.24 -15.46 5.95
N LEU A 230 0.04 -14.57 6.91
CA LEU A 230 0.74 -14.60 8.19
C LEU A 230 0.30 -15.81 9.02
N PHE A 231 -1.01 -16.11 9.07
CA PHE A 231 -1.49 -17.36 9.67
C PHE A 231 -0.95 -18.60 8.95
N TRP A 232 -0.92 -18.58 7.60
CA TRP A 232 -0.31 -19.66 6.83
C TRP A 232 1.16 -19.87 7.17
N LEU A 233 1.94 -18.79 7.27
CA LEU A 233 3.34 -18.86 7.66
C LEU A 233 3.50 -19.48 9.06
N MET A 234 2.64 -19.11 10.03
CA MET A 234 2.64 -19.72 11.35
C MET A 234 2.34 -21.23 11.30
N ILE A 235 1.42 -21.66 10.43
CA ILE A 235 1.13 -23.08 10.19
C ILE A 235 2.35 -23.81 9.62
N GLU A 236 3.02 -23.23 8.61
CA GLU A 236 4.23 -23.81 8.00
C GLU A 236 5.38 -23.96 9.01
N VAL A 237 5.53 -23.01 9.93
CA VAL A 237 6.51 -23.14 11.02
C VAL A 237 6.07 -24.21 12.03
N SER A 238 4.78 -24.30 12.35
CA SER A 238 4.26 -25.20 13.40
C SER A 238 4.41 -26.68 13.05
N ASP A 239 4.53 -27.04 11.77
CA ASP A 239 4.78 -28.42 11.33
C ASP A 239 6.12 -28.98 11.81
N THR A 240 6.99 -28.11 12.30
CA THR A 240 8.28 -28.50 12.90
C THR A 240 8.16 -28.80 14.40
N TRP A 241 6.99 -28.61 15.02
CA TRP A 241 6.76 -28.76 16.45
C TRP A 241 5.90 -29.98 16.75
N GLU A 242 6.39 -30.88 17.61
CA GLU A 242 5.74 -32.17 17.92
C GLU A 242 4.41 -32.07 18.71
N SER A 243 3.89 -30.89 19.02
CA SER A 243 2.70 -30.80 19.87
C SER A 243 1.95 -29.47 19.75
N GLN A 244 1.00 -29.37 18.81
CA GLN A 244 -0.11 -28.39 18.85
C GLN A 244 -1.17 -28.55 17.73
N SER A 245 -1.60 -29.79 17.42
CA SER A 245 -2.57 -30.05 16.35
C SER A 245 -3.85 -29.21 16.43
N PHE A 246 -4.36 -28.95 17.65
CA PHE A 246 -5.53 -28.08 17.85
C PHE A 246 -5.27 -26.63 17.42
N VAL A 247 -4.18 -26.02 17.88
CA VAL A 247 -3.84 -24.61 17.58
C VAL A 247 -3.59 -24.44 16.08
N VAL A 248 -2.90 -25.38 15.45
CA VAL A 248 -2.69 -25.40 14.01
C VAL A 248 -4.01 -25.51 13.25
N ASN A 249 -4.94 -26.36 13.69
CA ASN A 249 -6.26 -26.47 13.08
C ASN A 249 -7.08 -25.18 13.18
N GLU A 250 -7.05 -24.47 14.31
CA GLU A 250 -7.71 -23.16 14.46
C GLU A 250 -7.07 -22.07 13.60
N MET A 251 -5.74 -22.08 13.47
CA MET A 251 -5.04 -21.18 12.53
C MET A 251 -5.43 -21.49 11.08
N ILE A 252 -5.55 -22.76 10.69
CA ILE A 252 -5.99 -23.16 9.33
C ILE A 252 -7.40 -22.65 9.05
N LYS A 253 -8.33 -22.78 10.01
CA LYS A 253 -9.69 -22.25 9.87
C LYS A 253 -9.68 -20.74 9.70
N SER A 254 -8.92 -20.03 10.53
CA SER A 254 -8.76 -18.57 10.48
C SER A 254 -8.20 -18.12 9.13
N ALA A 255 -7.08 -18.70 8.69
CA ALA A 255 -6.46 -18.43 7.41
C ALA A 255 -7.45 -18.65 6.25
N ARG A 256 -8.21 -19.75 6.27
CA ARG A 256 -9.18 -20.05 5.22
C ARG A 256 -10.32 -19.04 5.15
N VAL A 257 -10.88 -18.63 6.29
CA VAL A 257 -11.99 -17.66 6.32
C VAL A 257 -11.51 -16.31 5.78
N ILE A 258 -10.35 -15.86 6.24
CA ILE A 258 -9.78 -14.57 5.83
C ILE A 258 -9.41 -14.62 4.34
N ALA A 259 -8.75 -15.68 3.86
CA ALA A 259 -8.42 -15.86 2.45
C ALA A 259 -9.67 -15.82 1.54
N LYS A 260 -10.80 -16.39 1.97
CA LYS A 260 -12.08 -16.28 1.24
C LYS A 260 -12.58 -14.83 1.17
N MET A 261 -12.51 -14.09 2.28
CA MET A 261 -12.91 -12.68 2.31
C MET A 261 -12.01 -11.82 1.39
N HIS A 262 -10.73 -12.15 1.34
CA HIS A 262 -9.72 -11.48 0.53
C HIS A 262 -9.77 -11.88 -0.95
N GLY A 263 -10.34 -13.03 -1.27
CA GLY A 263 -10.23 -13.64 -2.60
C GLY A 263 -8.80 -14.08 -2.92
N ASN A 264 -8.06 -14.57 -1.92
CA ASN A 264 -6.72 -15.11 -2.06
C ASN A 264 -6.80 -16.58 -2.51
N GLU A 265 -7.02 -16.78 -3.81
CA GLU A 265 -7.16 -18.11 -4.41
C GLU A 265 -5.89 -18.97 -4.27
N GLU A 266 -4.70 -18.36 -4.30
CA GLU A 266 -3.44 -19.09 -4.14
C GLU A 266 -3.39 -19.79 -2.78
N LEU A 267 -3.70 -19.06 -1.70
CA LEU A 267 -3.70 -19.62 -0.35
C LEU A 267 -4.84 -20.62 -0.16
N LEU A 268 -6.02 -20.40 -0.73
CA LEU A 268 -7.11 -21.36 -0.68
C LEU A 268 -6.70 -22.70 -1.30
N ASN A 269 -6.01 -22.67 -2.44
CA ASN A 269 -5.46 -23.86 -3.09
C ASN A 269 -4.40 -24.56 -2.21
N LYS A 270 -3.49 -23.81 -1.57
CA LYS A 270 -2.50 -24.38 -0.62
C LYS A 270 -3.17 -25.09 0.55
N ILE A 271 -4.20 -24.48 1.13
CA ILE A 271 -4.97 -25.06 2.23
C ILE A 271 -5.69 -26.35 1.78
N GLU A 272 -6.23 -26.37 0.56
CA GLU A 272 -6.89 -27.58 0.02
C GLU A 272 -5.90 -28.70 -0.28
N GLN A 273 -4.73 -28.38 -0.85
CA GLN A 273 -3.69 -29.37 -1.11
C GLN A 273 -3.23 -30.05 0.18
N ARG A 274 -2.93 -29.27 1.22
CA ARG A 274 -2.53 -29.79 2.54
C ARG A 274 -3.55 -30.75 3.14
N LYS A 275 -4.86 -30.48 2.96
CA LYS A 275 -5.92 -31.39 3.42
C LYS A 275 -5.90 -32.73 2.70
N ARG A 276 -5.58 -32.75 1.40
CA ARG A 276 -5.49 -33.99 0.61
C ARG A 276 -4.29 -34.82 1.05
N GLU A 277 -3.16 -34.18 1.32
CA GLU A 277 -1.93 -34.84 1.81
C GLU A 277 -2.18 -35.52 3.16
N ASN A 278 -2.74 -34.80 4.14
CA ASN A 278 -3.07 -35.37 5.46
C ASN A 278 -4.20 -36.42 5.42
N GLY A 279 -5.11 -36.33 4.44
CA GLY A 279 -6.16 -37.33 4.24
C GLY A 279 -5.64 -38.67 3.71
N ASN A 280 -4.61 -38.63 2.87
CA ASN A 280 -3.99 -39.83 2.29
C ASN A 280 -3.09 -40.59 3.28
N ASP A 281 -2.45 -39.90 4.22
CA ASP A 281 -1.63 -40.54 5.26
C ASP A 281 -2.47 -41.32 6.28
N ASN A 282 -3.73 -40.93 6.50
CA ASN A 282 -4.67 -41.70 7.33
C ASN A 282 -5.20 -42.97 6.65
N ILE A 283 -5.22 -43.01 5.31
CA ILE A 283 -5.67 -44.18 4.52
C ILE A 283 -4.55 -45.21 4.34
N LYS A 284 -3.28 -44.79 4.37
CA LYS A 284 -2.14 -45.72 4.29
C LYS A 284 -1.79 -46.41 5.61
N ASN A 285 -2.30 -45.89 6.73
CA ASN A 285 -2.09 -46.43 8.08
C ASN A 285 -3.35 -47.12 8.65
N SER A 286 -4.36 -47.38 7.81
CA SER A 286 -5.55 -48.19 8.14
C SER A 286 -5.58 -49.48 7.32
#